data_AF-A0A944JL08-F1
#
_entry.id   AF-A0A944JL08-F1
#
_cell.length_a   1.000
_cell.length_b   1.000
_cell.length_c   1.000
_cell.angle_alpha   90.00
_cell.angle_beta   90.00
_cell.angle_gamma   90.00
#
_symmetry.space_group_name_H-M   'P 1'
#
loop_
_entity.id
_entity.type
_entity.pdbx_description
1 polymer ?
#
loop_
_entity_poly.entity_id
_entity_poly.type
_entity_poly.pdbx_seq_one_letter_code
_entity_poly.pdbx_strand_id
1 'polypeptide(L)'
;MAGPLTPEDPIQPGGDAEQAEATVKQVIAWYNARLSAAHRQPDHDQTLVAAWRQGREEAADDFERLQSADQEETVAIAITYAARLKQLRAE
;
A
#
# COMPACT_ATOMS: atom_id res chain seq x y z
N MET A 1 21.60 -9.08 19.60
CA MET A 1 20.41 -9.96 19.47
C MET A 1 19.20 -9.08 19.70
N ALA A 2 18.48 -8.72 18.63
CA ALA A 2 17.29 -7.87 18.74
C ALA A 2 16.08 -8.75 19.05
N GLY A 3 15.33 -8.37 20.09
CA GLY A 3 14.16 -9.11 20.57
C GLY A 3 12.96 -9.02 19.61
N PRO A 4 11.96 -9.90 19.77
CA PRO A 4 10.81 -9.98 18.90
C PRO A 4 9.94 -8.74 19.03
N LEU A 5 9.62 -8.10 17.90
CA LEU A 5 8.73 -6.95 17.81
C LEU A 5 7.29 -7.38 18.17
N THR A 6 6.86 -7.04 19.37
CA THR A 6 5.46 -7.10 19.82
C THR A 6 4.67 -5.91 19.23
N PRO A 7 3.36 -6.08 18.92
CA PRO A 7 2.53 -5.06 18.25
C PRO A 7 2.07 -3.90 19.17
N GLU A 8 2.85 -3.54 20.18
CA GLU A 8 2.48 -2.54 21.21
C GLU A 8 3.53 -1.42 21.36
N ASP A 9 4.38 -1.20 20.35
CA ASP A 9 5.31 -0.08 20.37
C ASP A 9 4.54 1.24 20.18
N PRO A 10 4.73 2.25 21.05
CA PRO A 10 4.07 3.53 20.91
C PRO A 10 4.38 4.12 19.54
N ILE A 11 3.34 4.56 18.83
CA ILE A 11 3.33 5.36 17.60
C ILE A 11 4.51 6.36 17.65
N GLN A 12 5.64 5.95 17.06
CA GLN A 12 6.87 6.74 17.02
C GLN A 12 6.84 7.52 15.70
N PRO A 13 6.95 8.85 15.71
CA PRO A 13 6.81 9.69 14.51
C PRO A 13 7.69 9.30 13.32
N GLY A 14 8.84 8.67 13.56
CA GLY A 14 9.67 8.09 12.50
C GLY A 14 9.21 6.70 12.03
N GLY A 15 8.75 5.85 12.96
CA GLY A 15 8.28 4.50 12.65
C GLY A 15 6.94 4.47 11.90
N ASP A 16 6.07 5.46 12.13
CA ASP A 16 4.79 5.57 11.44
C ASP A 16 4.95 5.87 9.95
N ALA A 17 5.90 6.74 9.60
CA ALA A 17 6.22 7.07 8.21
C ALA A 17 6.83 5.88 7.47
N GLU A 18 7.85 5.24 8.06
CA GLU A 18 8.46 4.05 7.47
C GLU A 18 7.45 2.90 7.30
N GLN A 19 6.55 2.72 8.29
CA GLN A 19 5.49 1.72 8.22
C GLN A 19 4.42 2.06 7.19
N ALA A 20 4.01 3.33 7.08
CA ALA A 20 3.08 3.81 6.06
C ALA A 20 3.67 3.57 4.66
N GLU A 21 4.91 4.00 4.44
CA GLU A 21 5.65 3.79 3.21
C GLU A 21 5.74 2.31 2.85
N ALA A 22 6.10 1.44 3.81
CA ALA A 22 6.20 0.02 3.58
C ALA A 22 4.84 -0.61 3.23
N THR A 23 3.75 -0.10 3.80
CA THR A 23 2.39 -0.57 3.52
C THR A 23 1.93 -0.15 2.13
N VAL A 24 2.17 1.12 1.75
CA VAL A 24 1.85 1.63 0.42
C VAL A 24 2.67 0.91 -0.65
N LYS A 25 3.98 0.71 -0.43
CA LYS A 25 4.85 -0.08 -1.34
C LYS A 25 4.32 -1.50 -1.57
N GLN A 26 3.79 -2.16 -0.54
CA GLN A 26 3.19 -3.50 -0.68
C GLN A 26 1.92 -3.48 -1.53
N VAL A 27 1.07 -2.46 -1.39
CA VAL A 27 -0.14 -2.31 -2.21
C VAL A 27 0.21 -2.05 -3.67
N ILE A 28 1.19 -1.17 -3.95
CA ILE A 28 1.71 -0.94 -5.30
C ILE A 28 2.26 -2.24 -5.89
N ALA A 29 3.04 -3.01 -5.12
CA ALA A 29 3.59 -4.28 -5.56
C ALA A 29 2.50 -5.30 -5.90
N TRP A 30 1.41 -5.36 -5.11
CA TRP A 30 0.27 -6.22 -5.38
C TRP A 30 -0.40 -5.86 -6.72
N TYR A 31 -0.68 -4.58 -6.97
CA TYR A 31 -1.27 -4.16 -8.24
C TYR A 31 -0.35 -4.44 -9.42
N ASN A 32 0.95 -4.17 -9.31
CA ASN A 32 1.90 -4.48 -10.37
C ASN A 32 1.93 -5.99 -10.68
N ALA A 33 1.84 -6.85 -9.67
CA ALA A 33 1.76 -8.30 -9.87
C ALA A 33 0.48 -8.71 -10.60
N ARG A 34 -0.69 -8.16 -10.21
CA ARG A 34 -1.98 -8.42 -10.88
C ARG A 34 -2.00 -7.90 -12.31
N LEU A 35 -1.52 -6.69 -12.56
CA LEU A 35 -1.38 -6.11 -13.90
C LEU A 35 -0.44 -6.93 -14.78
N SER A 36 0.70 -7.39 -14.24
CA SER A 36 1.60 -8.27 -14.98
C SER A 36 0.98 -9.63 -15.29
N ALA A 37 0.15 -10.18 -14.41
CA ALA A 37 -0.58 -11.43 -14.65
C ALA A 37 -1.65 -11.24 -15.74
N ALA A 38 -2.42 -10.15 -15.67
CA ALA A 38 -3.41 -9.80 -16.69
C ALA A 38 -2.78 -9.59 -18.07
N HIS A 39 -1.60 -8.97 -18.14
CA HIS A 39 -0.90 -8.80 -19.41
C HIS A 39 -0.52 -10.14 -20.09
N ARG A 40 -0.39 -11.22 -19.31
CA ARG A 40 -0.12 -12.57 -19.82
C ARG A 40 -1.40 -13.31 -20.24
N GLN A 41 -2.57 -12.74 -19.96
CA GLN A 41 -3.88 -13.33 -20.24
C GLN A 41 -4.73 -12.33 -21.05
N PRO A 42 -4.77 -12.42 -22.38
CA PRO A 42 -5.43 -11.43 -23.23
C PRO A 42 -6.95 -11.33 -23.04
N ASP A 43 -7.58 -12.29 -22.37
CA ASP A 43 -9.02 -12.32 -22.05
C ASP A 43 -9.33 -11.81 -20.63
N HIS A 44 -8.33 -11.25 -19.93
CA HIS A 44 -8.56 -10.72 -18.59
C HIS A 44 -9.53 -9.53 -18.64
N ASP A 45 -10.43 -9.45 -17.66
CA ASP A 45 -11.43 -8.39 -17.58
C ASP A 45 -10.75 -7.00 -17.59
N GLN A 46 -10.94 -6.26 -18.67
CA GLN A 46 -10.30 -4.96 -18.87
C GLN A 46 -10.82 -3.91 -17.89
N THR A 47 -12.02 -4.08 -17.34
CA THR A 47 -12.56 -3.21 -16.30
C THR A 47 -11.79 -3.40 -14.99
N LEU A 48 -11.49 -4.66 -14.62
CA LEU A 48 -10.66 -4.98 -13.46
C LEU A 48 -9.23 -4.48 -13.64
N VAL A 49 -8.65 -4.66 -14.84
CA VAL A 49 -7.31 -4.14 -15.17
C VAL A 49 -7.26 -2.62 -15.06
N ALA A 50 -8.29 -1.90 -15.53
CA ALA A 50 -8.38 -0.46 -15.38
C ALA A 50 -8.47 -0.03 -13.91
N ALA A 51 -9.29 -0.72 -13.10
CA ALA A 51 -9.40 -0.46 -11.67
C ALA A 51 -8.07 -0.70 -10.91
N TRP A 52 -7.32 -1.74 -11.27
CA TRP A 52 -5.99 -1.99 -10.71
C TRP A 52 -4.96 -0.93 -11.11
N ARG A 53 -5.03 -0.40 -12.34
CA ARG A 53 -4.17 0.72 -12.75
C ARG A 53 -4.47 1.98 -11.94
N GLN A 54 -5.75 2.34 -11.83
CA GLN A 54 -6.18 3.49 -11.06
C GLN A 54 -5.73 3.37 -9.59
N GLY A 55 -5.98 2.22 -8.96
CA GLY A 55 -5.55 1.98 -7.58
C GLY A 55 -4.03 2.00 -7.39
N ARG A 56 -3.25 1.64 -8.43
CA ARG A 56 -1.79 1.74 -8.44
C ARG A 56 -1.30 3.17 -8.60
N GLU A 57 -2.01 4.01 -9.36
CA GLU A 57 -1.72 5.43 -9.51
C GLU A 57 -2.04 6.20 -8.23
N GLU A 58 -3.20 5.95 -7.61
CA GLU A 58 -3.57 6.50 -6.30
C GLU A 58 -2.53 6.13 -5.22
N ALA A 59 -2.11 4.86 -5.18
CA ALA A 59 -1.05 4.42 -4.26
C ALA A 59 0.31 5.05 -4.53
N ALA A 60 0.64 5.38 -5.78
CA ALA A 60 1.88 6.06 -6.10
C ALA A 60 1.84 7.53 -5.67
N ASP A 61 0.72 8.22 -5.89
CA ASP A 61 0.54 9.62 -5.45
C ASP A 61 0.63 9.74 -3.92
N ASP A 62 -0.06 8.86 -3.19
CA ASP A 62 0.03 8.82 -1.73
C ASP A 62 1.43 8.45 -1.23
N PHE A 63 2.17 7.61 -1.96
CA PHE A 63 3.57 7.32 -1.65
C PHE A 63 4.47 8.55 -1.81
N GLU A 64 4.26 9.36 -2.84
CA GLU A 64 4.99 10.61 -3.02
C GLU A 64 4.59 11.64 -1.96
N ARG A 65 3.31 11.72 -1.61
CA ARG A 65 2.79 12.59 -0.54
C ARG A 65 3.39 12.28 0.81
N LEU A 66 3.58 11.00 1.15
CA LEU A 66 4.22 10.58 2.41
C LEU A 66 5.60 11.21 2.66
N GLN A 67 6.33 11.63 1.62
CA GLN A 67 7.64 12.28 1.78
C GLN A 67 7.54 13.70 2.35
N SER A 68 6.38 14.35 2.21
CA SER A 68 6.09 15.70 2.69
C SER A 68 4.93 15.77 3.69
N ALA A 69 4.28 14.63 3.95
CA ALA A 69 3.11 14.52 4.80
C ALA A 69 3.47 14.78 6.26
N ASP A 70 2.61 15.53 6.95
CA ASP A 70 2.66 15.63 8.40
C ASP A 70 2.25 14.28 9.05
N GLN A 71 2.49 14.15 10.35
CA GLN A 71 2.24 12.90 11.07
C GLN A 71 0.76 12.47 11.02
N GLU A 72 -0.18 13.41 11.07
CA GLU A 72 -1.61 13.10 10.97
C GLU A 72 -1.98 12.51 9.59
N GLU A 73 -1.45 13.10 8.52
CA GLU A 73 -1.66 12.62 7.15
C GLU A 73 -0.99 11.25 6.95
N THR A 74 0.23 11.07 7.47
CA THR A 74 0.94 9.78 7.47
C THR A 74 0.11 8.68 8.13
N VAL A 75 -0.46 8.93 9.30
CA VAL A 75 -1.32 7.96 10.00
C VAL A 75 -2.60 7.67 9.22
N ALA A 76 -3.23 8.69 8.63
CA ALA A 76 -4.42 8.53 7.80
C ALA A 76 -4.14 7.64 6.56
N ILE A 77 -3.02 7.89 5.88
CA ILE A 77 -2.55 7.06 4.76
C ILE A 77 -2.26 5.64 5.25
N ALA A 78 -1.53 5.47 6.36
CA ALA A 78 -1.21 4.15 6.91
C ALA A 78 -2.47 3.31 7.20
N ILE A 79 -3.48 3.89 7.86
CA ILE A 79 -4.75 3.21 8.17
C ILE A 79 -5.47 2.81 6.89
N THR A 80 -5.56 3.73 5.93
CA THR A 80 -6.22 3.50 4.64
C THR A 80 -5.58 2.35 3.88
N TYR A 81 -4.25 2.35 3.76
CA TYR A 81 -3.52 1.31 3.03
C TYR A 81 -3.43 -0.01 3.81
N ALA A 82 -3.45 0.01 5.14
CA ALA A 82 -3.56 -1.22 5.93
C ALA A 82 -4.92 -1.92 5.70
N ALA A 83 -6.02 -1.15 5.68
CA ALA A 83 -7.34 -1.67 5.34
C ALA A 83 -7.39 -2.18 3.90
N ARG A 84 -6.84 -1.41 2.95
CA ARG A 84 -6.78 -1.80 1.54
C ARG A 84 -5.98 -3.09 1.36
N LEU A 85 -4.80 -3.18 1.95
CA LEU A 85 -3.95 -4.38 1.85
C LEU A 85 -4.64 -5.63 2.43
N LYS A 86 -5.42 -5.48 3.51
CA LYS A 86 -6.24 -6.57 4.05
C LYS A 86 -7.30 -7.04 3.05
N GLN A 87 -7.97 -6.11 2.35
CA GLN A 87 -8.94 -6.45 1.31
C GLN A 87 -8.26 -7.13 0.12
N LEU A 88 -7.17 -6.58 -0.39
CA LEU A 88 -6.42 -7.13 -1.54
C LEU A 88 -5.84 -8.53 -1.27
N ARG A 89 -5.49 -8.84 -0.02
CA ARG A 89 -5.04 -10.18 0.39
C ARG A 89 -6.19 -11.18 0.53
N ALA A 90 -7.43 -10.72 0.61
CA ALA A 90 -8.61 -11.57 0.68
C ALA A 90 -9.21 -11.87 -0.71
N GLU A 91 -8.72 -11.22 -1.77
CA GLU A 91 -9.04 -11.49 -3.19
C GLU A 91 -8.19 -12.61 -3.80
#